data_AF-A0A8X6WTG5-F1
#
_entry.id   AF-A0A8X6WTG5-F1
#
_cell.length_a   1.000
_cell.length_b   1.000
_cell.length_c   1.000
_cell.angle_alpha   90.00
_cell.angle_beta   90.00
_cell.angle_gamma   90.00
#
_symmetry.space_group_name_H-M   'P 1'
#
loop_
_entity.id
_entity.type
_entity.pdbx_description
1 polymer ?
#
loop_
_entity_poly.entity_id
_entity_poly.type
_entity_poly.pdbx_seq_one_letter_code
_entity_poly.pdbx_strand_id
1 'polypeptide(L)'
;MAIEEDSSQTCGELARQFNTSSEMVRLHLHRLGKTYRLIKWVPYTLLEVRKQQRVAACLSLLSRHRSAFIFNRVLNSDENWFL
;
A
#
# COMPACT_ATOMS: atom_id res chain seq x y z
N MET A 1 9.96 2.64 17.27
CA MET A 1 9.48 4.04 17.41
C MET A 1 8.01 4.11 17.00
N ALA A 2 7.17 4.99 17.56
CA ALA A 2 5.71 5.04 17.29
C ALA A 2 5.32 5.03 15.80
N ILE A 3 6.15 5.64 14.94
CA ILE A 3 5.98 5.69 13.47
C ILE A 3 6.23 4.34 12.77
N GLU A 4 7.01 3.44 13.38
CA GLU A 4 7.24 2.07 12.86
C GLU A 4 6.07 1.15 13.16
N GLU A 5 5.30 1.46 14.20
CA GLU A 5 4.11 0.71 14.60
C GLU A 5 2.89 1.18 13.82
N ASP A 6 2.77 2.49 13.59
CA ASP A 6 1.76 3.08 12.72
C ASP A 6 2.30 4.27 11.92
N SER A 7 2.54 4.04 10.63
CA SER A 7 3.05 5.07 9.72
C SER A 7 2.01 6.11 9.29
N SER A 8 0.74 5.94 9.69
CA SER A 8 -0.36 6.84 9.34
C SER A 8 -0.55 7.99 10.32
N GLN A 9 0.13 7.95 11.47
CA GLN A 9 0.04 8.97 12.51
C GLN A 9 0.50 10.35 12.03
N THR A 10 -0.23 11.37 12.47
CA THR A 10 0.08 12.76 12.19
C THR A 10 1.16 13.29 13.14
N CYS A 11 1.90 14.31 12.71
CA CYS A 11 2.88 14.99 13.57
C CYS A 11 2.24 15.56 14.85
N GLY A 12 0.94 15.91 14.82
CA GLY A 12 0.21 16.40 16.00
C GLY A 12 -0.15 15.31 17.01
N GLU A 13 -0.49 14.10 16.56
CA GLU A 13 -0.72 12.94 17.44
C GLU A 13 0.58 12.53 18.13
N LEU A 14 1.67 12.45 17.35
CA LEU A 14 3.01 12.21 17.88
C LEU A 14 3.43 13.30 18.88
N ALA A 15 3.14 14.57 18.59
CA ALA A 15 3.43 15.68 19.48
C ALA A 15 2.73 15.55 20.84
N ARG A 16 1.45 15.13 20.85
CA ARG A 16 0.71 14.85 22.09
C ARG A 16 1.30 13.66 22.84
N GLN A 17 1.66 12.59 22.14
CA GLN A 17 2.23 11.39 22.75
C GLN A 17 3.60 11.65 23.39
N PHE A 18 4.44 12.46 22.73
CA PHE A 18 5.76 12.85 23.22
C PHE A 18 5.76 14.15 24.04
N ASN A 19 4.58 14.71 24.31
CA ASN A 19 4.38 15.96 25.06
C ASN A 19 5.28 17.12 24.57
N THR A 20 5.45 17.20 23.25
CA THR A 20 6.33 18.15 22.56
C THR A 20 5.55 18.97 21.53
N SER A 21 6.21 19.91 20.85
CA SER A 21 5.58 20.68 19.77
C SER A 21 5.57 19.87 18.47
N SER A 22 4.50 20.03 17.68
CA SER A 22 4.39 19.42 16.33
C SER A 22 5.55 19.80 15.43
N GLU A 23 6.12 20.98 15.60
CA GLU A 23 7.27 21.45 14.84
C GLU A 23 8.57 20.71 15.22
N MET A 24 8.76 20.38 16.50
CA MET A 24 9.89 19.55 16.93
C MET A 24 9.80 18.13 16.35
N VAL A 25 8.60 17.54 16.33
CA VAL A 25 8.37 16.23 15.68
C VAL A 25 8.71 16.30 14.19
N ARG A 26 8.25 17.35 13.49
CA ARG A 26 8.49 17.52 12.05
C ARG A 26 9.98 17.68 11.74
N LEU A 27 10.70 18.50 12.52
CA LEU A 27 12.15 18.68 12.40
C LEU A 27 12.90 17.37 12.65
N HIS A 28 12.49 16.62 13.67
CA HIS A 28 13.12 15.34 14.01
C HIS A 28 12.88 14.29 12.92
N LEU A 29 11.66 14.19 12.39
CA LEU A 29 11.33 13.31 11.26
C LEU A 29 12.15 13.65 10.01
N HIS A 30 12.33 14.94 9.74
CA HIS A 30 13.16 15.38 8.62
C HIS A 30 14.63 15.00 8.80
N ARG A 31 15.19 15.16 10.02
CA ARG A 31 16.56 14.70 10.35
C ARG A 31 16.73 13.20 10.21
N LEU A 32 15.68 12.41 10.45
CA LEU A 32 15.67 10.96 10.26
C LEU A 32 15.44 10.54 8.80
N GLY A 33 15.30 11.49 7.86
CA GLY A 33 15.01 11.21 6.45
C GLY A 33 13.62 10.65 6.19
N LYS A 34 12.69 10.78 7.16
CA LYS A 34 11.31 10.32 7.02
C LYS A 34 10.49 11.42 6.34
N THR A 35 9.94 11.10 5.18
CA THR A 35 9.05 11.99 4.42
C THR A 35 7.64 11.44 4.44
N TYR A 36 6.66 12.31 4.67
CA TYR A 36 5.26 11.95 4.45
C TYR A 36 5.04 11.66 2.96
N ARG A 37 4.46 10.49 2.66
CA ARG A 37 4.01 10.13 1.31
C ARG A 37 2.53 9.85 1.39
N LEU A 38 1.78 10.40 0.43
CA LEU A 38 0.37 10.07 0.29
C LEU A 38 0.23 8.55 0.18
N ILE A 39 -0.69 7.99 0.95
CA ILE A 39 -1.01 6.57 0.88
C ILE A 39 -1.48 6.28 -0.55
N LYS A 40 -0.98 5.19 -1.15
CA LYS A 40 -1.45 4.75 -2.47
C LYS A 40 -2.95 4.46 -2.37
N TRP A 41 -3.74 5.09 -3.23
CA TRP A 41 -5.17 4.80 -3.31
C TRP A 41 -5.36 3.36 -3.78
N VAL A 42 -5.93 2.52 -2.91
CA VAL A 42 -6.32 1.14 -3.24
C VAL A 42 -7.85 1.13 -3.24
N PRO A 43 -8.50 0.77 -4.36
CA PRO A 43 -9.95 0.90 -4.52
C PRO A 43 -10.78 0.17 -3.46
N TYR A 44 -10.21 -0.85 -2.81
CA TYR A 44 -10.93 -1.68 -1.86
C TYR A 44 -10.03 -2.24 -0.77
N THR A 45 -10.48 -2.19 0.49
CA THR A 45 -9.86 -2.91 1.60
C THR A 45 -10.16 -4.40 1.46
N LEU A 46 -9.17 -5.17 1.03
CA LEU A 46 -9.32 -6.61 0.83
C LEU A 46 -9.31 -7.36 2.18
N LEU A 47 -10.30 -8.23 2.40
CA LEU A 47 -10.26 -9.21 3.49
C LEU A 47 -9.10 -10.19 3.28
N GLU A 48 -8.58 -10.75 4.37
CA GLU A 48 -7.41 -11.64 4.33
C GLU A 48 -7.63 -12.86 3.43
N VAL A 49 -8.83 -13.45 3.44
CA VAL A 49 -9.21 -14.54 2.54
C VAL A 49 -9.13 -14.12 1.07
N ARG A 50 -9.57 -12.91 0.73
CA ARG A 50 -9.49 -12.38 -0.65
C ARG A 50 -8.04 -12.11 -1.05
N LYS A 51 -7.17 -11.71 -0.11
CA LYS A 51 -5.73 -11.58 -0.38
C LYS A 51 -5.10 -12.94 -0.68
N GLN A 52 -5.39 -13.96 0.13
CA GLN A 52 -4.88 -15.32 -0.09
C GLN A 52 -5.33 -15.90 -1.43
N GLN A 53 -6.61 -15.72 -1.78
CA GLN A 53 -7.15 -16.13 -3.09
C GLN A 53 -6.41 -15.45 -4.25
N ARG A 54 -6.16 -14.14 -4.14
CA ARG A 54 -5.40 -13.39 -5.16
C ARG A 54 -3.96 -13.91 -5.29
N VAL A 55 -3.28 -14.16 -4.16
CA VAL A 55 -1.91 -14.72 -4.18
C VAL A 55 -1.89 -16.09 -4.84
N ALA A 56 -2.79 -16.99 -4.46
CA ALA A 56 -2.89 -18.33 -5.05
C ALA A 56 -3.17 -18.27 -6.56
N ALA A 57 -4.10 -17.42 -7.00
CA ALA A 57 -4.39 -17.21 -8.41
C ALA A 57 -3.17 -16.68 -9.18
N CYS A 58 -2.48 -15.68 -8.64
CA CYS A 58 -1.27 -15.12 -9.24
C CYS A 58 -0.14 -16.16 -9.36
N LEU A 59 0.09 -17.00 -8.33
CA LEU A 59 1.09 -18.06 -8.37
C LEU A 59 0.76 -19.11 -9.44
N SER A 60 -0.51 -19.51 -9.53
CA SER A 60 -0.97 -20.45 -10.57
C SER A 60 -0.78 -19.88 -11.98
N LEU A 61 -1.17 -18.62 -12.20
CA LEU A 61 -0.96 -17.92 -13.47
C LEU A 61 0.51 -17.79 -13.83
N LEU A 62 1.37 -17.44 -12.87
CA LEU A 62 2.81 -17.31 -13.07
C LEU A 62 3.46 -18.65 -13.42
N SER A 63 3.08 -19.72 -12.70
CA SER A 63 3.55 -21.08 -12.99
C SER A 63 3.19 -21.50 -14.42
N ARG A 64 1.92 -21.28 -14.80
CA ARG A 64 1.43 -21.57 -16.15
C ARG A 64 2.14 -20.74 -17.22
N HIS A 65 2.43 -19.46 -16.94
CA HIS A 65 3.18 -18.60 -17.85
C HIS A 65 4.62 -19.08 -18.09
N ARG A 66 5.28 -19.61 -17.05
CA ARG A 66 6.63 -20.16 -17.19
C ARG A 66 6.67 -21.40 -18.08
N SER A 67 5.62 -22.21 -18.06
CA SER A 67 5.52 -23.43 -18.87
C SER A 67 4.96 -23.18 -20.28
N ALA A 68 4.18 -22.11 -20.48
CA ALA A 68 3.62 -21.74 -21.77
C ALA A 68 3.36 -20.22 -21.84
N PHE A 69 3.63 -19.59 -22.99
CA PHE A 69 3.37 -18.16 -23.21
C PHE A 69 1.85 -17.89 -23.29
N ILE A 70 1.21 -17.73 -22.12
CA ILE A 70 -0.25 -17.58 -22.01
C ILE A 70 -0.73 -16.17 -22.37
N PHE A 71 0.09 -15.13 -22.18
CA PHE A 71 -0.36 -13.75 -22.39
C PHE A 71 -0.72 -13.45 -23.84
N ASN A 72 -0.04 -14.09 -24.80
CA ASN A 72 -0.33 -13.92 -26.23
C ASN A 72 -1.68 -14.53 -26.67
N ARG A 73 -2.37 -15.24 -25.77
CA ARG A 73 -3.67 -15.88 -26.04
C ARG A 73 -4.81 -15.28 -25.19
N VAL A 74 -4.49 -14.37 -24.28
CA VAL A 74 -5.49 -13.76 -23.41
C VAL A 74 -6.10 -12.57 -24.13
N LEU A 75 -7.38 -12.65 -24.45
CA LEU A 75 -8.18 -11.50 -24.83
C LEU A 75 -8.87 -10.97 -23.57
N ASN A 76 -8.57 -9.72 -23.20
CA ASN A 76 -9.22 -9.03 -22.09
C ASN A 76 -10.37 -8.18 -22.63
N SER A 77 -11.49 -8.18 -21.94
CA SER A 77 -12.59 -7.25 -22.18
C SER A 77 -13.11 -6.81 -20.83
N ASP A 78 -13.28 -5.51 -20.64
CA ASP A 78 -13.92 -4.92 -19.48
C ASP A 78 -14.72 -3.70 -19.94
N GLU A 79 -15.86 -3.47 -19.31
CA GLU A 79 -16.74 -2.35 -19.64
C GLU A 79 -16.28 -1.11 -18.87
N ASN A 80 -15.91 -0.06 -19.60
CA ASN A 80 -15.65 1.24 -19.01
C ASN A 80 -16.82 2.18 -19.32
N TRP A 81 -17.24 2.95 -18.32
CA TRP A 81 -18.22 4.02 -18.52
C TRP A 81 -17.54 5.19 -19.20
N PHE A 82 -18.08 5.64 -20.34
CA PHE A 82 -17.67 6.86 -21.03
C PHE A 82 -18.78 7.90 -20.83
N LEU A 83 -18.40 9.12 -20.42
CA LEU A 83 -19.30 10.29 -20.30
C LEU A 83 -19.24 11.13 -21.57
#